data_AF-A0A7C3ETM3-F1
#
_entry.id   AF-A0A7C3ETM3-F1
#
_cell.length_a   1.000
_cell.length_b   1.000
_cell.length_c   1.000
_cell.angle_alpha   90.00
_cell.angle_beta   90.00
_cell.angle_gamma   90.00
#
_symmetry.space_group_name_H-M   'P 1'
#
loop_
_entity.id
_entity.type
_entity.pdbx_description
1 polymer ?
#
loop_
_entity_poly.entity_id
_entity_poly.type
_entity_poly.pdbx_seq_one_letter_code
_entity_poly.pdbx_strand_id
1 'polypeptide(L)'
;MVRKKPLLVMVALVLVAVIAVAAVASSYQSMDMQYKGASITKINFKSLGYSDMVRLTVGLMMFPSDGGALLLSTAASLIDTVNVNLTLNATNGGFVPLWLGNFDYDLYINNYYAGNGSHPGSIFIQPGASALITINQTIKVSGLTNATIDAIGNSGLMVIRVEGRVHAAFLDIPFSNTQTIDIKEALRDAVNSLFG
;
A
#
# COMPACT_ATOMS: atom_id res chain seq x y z
N MET A 1 -54.44 8.65 37.29
CA MET A 1 -54.09 8.62 35.85
C MET A 1 -52.59 8.83 35.74
N VAL A 2 -51.80 7.75 35.79
CA VAL A 2 -50.33 7.83 35.80
C VAL A 2 -49.87 8.38 34.45
N ARG A 3 -49.04 9.42 34.45
CA ARG A 3 -48.49 10.05 33.24
C ARG A 3 -47.73 8.99 32.42
N LYS A 4 -48.37 8.37 31.44
CA LYS A 4 -47.74 7.43 30.48
C LYS A 4 -46.86 8.13 29.43
N LYS A 5 -47.03 9.45 29.27
CA LYS A 5 -46.28 10.30 28.34
C LYS A 5 -44.74 10.28 28.56
N PRO A 6 -44.19 10.43 29.79
CA PRO A 6 -42.74 10.39 30.01
C PRO A 6 -42.12 9.03 29.65
N LEU A 7 -42.81 7.91 29.93
CA LEU A 7 -42.32 6.58 29.57
C LEU A 7 -42.25 6.39 28.05
N LEU A 8 -43.29 6.82 27.32
CA LEU A 8 -43.33 6.78 25.86
C LEU A 8 -42.22 7.63 25.22
N VAL A 9 -41.97 8.83 25.74
CA VAL A 9 -40.88 9.69 25.27
C VAL A 9 -39.52 9.05 25.55
N MET A 10 -39.33 8.46 26.73
CA MET A 10 -38.08 7.77 27.09
C MET A 10 -37.83 6.56 26.19
N VAL A 11 -38.85 5.73 25.93
CA VAL A 11 -38.75 4.58 25.01
C VAL A 11 -38.43 5.05 23.58
N ALA A 12 -39.07 6.12 23.10
CA ALA A 12 -38.80 6.66 21.77
C ALA A 12 -37.36 7.17 21.64
N LEU A 13 -36.84 7.87 22.64
CA LEU A 13 -35.45 8.36 22.66
C LEU A 13 -34.44 7.21 22.65
N VAL A 14 -34.68 6.17 23.44
CA VAL A 14 -33.83 4.96 23.44
C VAL A 14 -33.86 4.29 22.07
N LEU A 15 -35.03 4.17 21.44
CA LEU A 15 -35.17 3.56 20.12
C LEU A 15 -34.39 4.34 19.05
N VAL A 16 -34.49 5.67 19.06
CA VAL A 16 -33.71 6.54 18.16
C VAL A 16 -32.22 6.38 18.39
N ALA A 17 -31.77 6.31 19.64
CA ALA A 17 -30.36 6.09 19.96
C ALA A 17 -29.86 4.73 19.44
N VAL A 18 -30.64 3.66 19.59
CA VAL A 18 -30.28 2.32 19.09
C VAL A 18 -30.19 2.32 17.57
N ILE A 19 -31.15 2.94 16.87
CA ILE A 19 -31.14 3.05 15.40
C ILE A 19 -29.91 3.84 14.94
N ALA A 20 -29.58 4.95 15.61
CA ALA A 20 -28.42 5.76 15.28
C ALA A 20 -27.10 4.99 15.46
N VAL A 21 -26.96 4.23 16.54
CA VAL A 21 -25.75 3.40 16.76
C VAL A 21 -25.66 2.28 15.73
N ALA A 22 -26.77 1.59 15.44
CA ALA A 22 -26.81 0.54 14.42
C ALA A 22 -26.44 1.09 13.03
N ALA A 23 -26.92 2.29 12.70
CA ALA A 23 -26.62 2.99 11.45
C ALA A 23 -25.14 3.31 11.26
N VAL A 24 -24.50 3.78 12.33
CA VAL A 24 -23.06 4.06 12.35
C VAL A 24 -22.27 2.76 12.19
N ALA A 25 -22.60 1.74 12.98
CA ALA A 25 -21.93 0.45 12.93
C ALA A 25 -22.06 -0.22 11.55
N SER A 26 -23.24 -0.22 10.95
CA SER A 26 -23.44 -0.79 9.60
C SER A 26 -22.68 -0.03 8.53
N SER A 27 -22.56 1.30 8.66
CA SER A 27 -21.80 2.11 7.70
C SER A 27 -20.30 1.79 7.77
N TYR A 28 -19.73 1.62 8.96
CA TYR A 28 -18.33 1.16 9.09
C TYR A 28 -18.12 -0.25 8.54
N GLN A 29 -19.08 -1.17 8.72
CA GLN A 29 -18.99 -2.53 8.14
C GLN A 29 -19.09 -2.54 6.62
N SER A 30 -19.76 -1.55 6.02
CA SER A 30 -19.87 -1.40 4.56
C SER A 30 -18.68 -0.68 3.92
N MET A 31 -17.68 -0.31 4.71
CA MET A 31 -16.46 0.29 4.20
C MET A 31 -15.65 -0.74 3.44
N ASP A 32 -15.10 -0.31 2.30
CA ASP A 32 -14.24 -1.14 1.48
C ASP A 32 -12.90 -0.43 1.23
N MET A 33 -11.80 -1.17 1.36
CA MET A 33 -10.45 -0.68 1.09
C MET A 33 -9.81 -1.50 -0.01
N GLN A 34 -9.72 -0.87 -1.18
CA GLN A 34 -9.11 -1.48 -2.34
C GLN A 34 -7.76 -0.86 -2.62
N TYR A 35 -6.80 -1.68 -3.01
CA TYR A 35 -5.56 -1.19 -3.55
C TYR A 35 -5.73 -0.79 -5.02
N LYS A 36 -5.47 0.48 -5.34
CA LYS A 36 -5.61 1.01 -6.70
C LYS A 36 -4.34 0.87 -7.52
N GLY A 37 -3.17 0.91 -6.90
CA GLY A 37 -1.92 0.77 -7.64
C GLY A 37 -0.68 1.02 -6.79
N ALA A 38 0.46 0.59 -7.34
CA ALA A 38 1.80 0.95 -6.88
C ALA A 38 2.52 1.69 -8.00
N SER A 39 3.35 2.66 -7.63
CA SER A 39 4.35 3.19 -8.53
C SER A 39 5.70 3.27 -7.83
N ILE A 40 6.77 2.88 -8.53
CA ILE A 40 8.13 3.10 -8.07
C ILE A 40 8.46 4.56 -8.33
N THR A 41 8.78 5.29 -7.27
CA THR A 41 9.17 6.71 -7.38
C THR A 41 10.67 6.90 -7.43
N LYS A 42 11.42 6.00 -6.77
CA LYS A 42 12.88 6.09 -6.73
C LYS A 42 13.51 4.73 -6.48
N ILE A 43 14.64 4.46 -7.11
CA ILE A 43 15.53 3.34 -6.80
C ILE A 43 16.88 3.94 -6.42
N ASN A 44 17.40 3.58 -5.24
CA ASN A 44 18.75 3.94 -4.82
C ASN A 44 19.63 2.70 -4.85
N PHE A 45 20.81 2.83 -5.42
CA PHE A 45 21.82 1.78 -5.44
C PHE A 45 22.76 1.90 -4.23
N LYS A 46 23.35 0.76 -3.85
CA LYS A 46 24.48 0.72 -2.91
C LYS A 46 25.65 1.53 -3.46
N SER A 47 26.64 1.83 -2.62
CA SER A 47 27.91 2.40 -3.11
C SER A 47 28.52 1.45 -4.14
N LEU A 48 28.67 1.93 -5.38
CA LEU A 48 29.10 1.12 -6.52
C LEU A 48 30.61 1.22 -6.72
N GLY A 49 31.28 0.06 -6.81
CA GLY A 49 32.66 -0.02 -7.23
C GLY A 49 32.81 0.08 -8.75
N TYR A 50 34.04 0.24 -9.23
CA TYR A 50 34.34 0.28 -10.67
C TYR A 50 33.86 -1.00 -11.39
N SER A 51 34.03 -2.17 -10.77
CA SER A 51 33.55 -3.44 -11.34
C SER A 51 32.03 -3.50 -11.47
N ASP A 52 31.29 -2.91 -10.52
CA ASP A 52 29.82 -2.88 -10.56
C ASP A 52 29.32 -1.95 -11.66
N MET A 53 29.97 -0.78 -11.78
CA MET A 53 29.71 0.15 -12.87
C MET A 53 29.93 -0.51 -14.23
N VAL A 54 31.08 -1.18 -14.43
CA VAL A 54 31.38 -1.90 -15.68
C VAL A 54 30.33 -2.97 -15.98
N ARG A 55 29.91 -3.76 -14.98
CA ARG A 55 28.87 -4.79 -15.18
C ARG A 55 27.53 -4.19 -15.58
N LEU A 56 27.13 -3.08 -14.96
CA LEU A 56 25.91 -2.35 -15.33
C LEU A 56 26.00 -1.76 -16.74
N THR A 57 27.13 -1.14 -17.09
CA THR A 57 27.37 -0.58 -18.43
C THR A 57 27.34 -1.66 -19.51
N VAL A 58 28.00 -2.79 -19.29
CA VAL A 58 27.95 -3.94 -20.21
C VAL A 58 26.53 -4.46 -20.34
N GLY A 59 25.79 -4.56 -19.22
CA GLY A 59 24.38 -4.94 -19.23
C GLY A 59 23.50 -4.00 -20.05
N LEU A 60 23.73 -2.68 -19.98
CA LEU A 60 23.03 -1.67 -20.76
C LEU A 60 23.35 -1.76 -22.27
N MET A 61 24.64 -1.93 -22.60
CA MET A 61 25.11 -1.96 -23.98
C MET A 61 24.68 -3.22 -24.74
N MET A 62 24.55 -4.35 -24.03
CA MET A 62 24.28 -5.62 -24.67
C MET A 62 22.80 -5.82 -25.06
N PHE A 63 21.83 -5.04 -24.56
CA PHE A 63 20.39 -5.26 -24.86
C PHE A 63 19.52 -3.99 -24.81
N PRO A 64 19.25 -3.31 -25.95
CA PRO A 64 18.53 -2.03 -25.95
C PRO A 64 16.99 -2.11 -25.85
N SER A 65 16.35 -3.26 -26.09
CA SER A 65 14.88 -3.33 -26.28
C SER A 65 14.08 -4.07 -25.21
N ASP A 66 14.57 -5.16 -24.61
CA ASP A 66 13.69 -6.09 -23.86
C ASP A 66 14.11 -6.40 -22.42
N GLY A 67 14.93 -5.56 -21.80
CA GLY A 67 15.30 -5.72 -20.38
C GLY A 67 16.11 -7.00 -20.16
N GLY A 68 17.37 -7.00 -20.60
CA GLY A 68 18.24 -8.17 -20.50
C GLY A 68 18.30 -8.70 -19.06
N ALA A 69 18.01 -9.99 -18.88
CA ALA A 69 18.03 -10.68 -17.58
C ALA A 69 19.35 -10.47 -16.81
N LEU A 70 20.47 -10.21 -17.52
CA LEU A 70 21.76 -9.87 -16.92
C LEU A 70 21.77 -8.48 -16.26
N LEU A 71 21.16 -7.48 -16.89
CA LEU A 71 21.01 -6.13 -16.33
C LEU A 71 20.05 -6.16 -15.16
N LEU A 72 18.91 -6.84 -15.28
CA LEU A 72 17.95 -6.95 -14.19
C LEU A 72 18.54 -7.66 -12.97
N SER A 73 19.18 -8.81 -13.15
CA SER A 73 19.79 -9.55 -12.04
C SER A 73 20.97 -8.82 -11.42
N THR A 74 21.84 -8.21 -12.23
CA THR A 74 22.95 -7.39 -11.72
C THR A 74 22.43 -6.17 -10.98
N ALA A 75 21.52 -5.40 -11.59
CA ALA A 75 20.99 -4.19 -10.98
C ALA A 75 20.21 -4.51 -9.71
N ALA A 76 19.33 -5.52 -9.69
CA ALA A 76 18.57 -5.93 -8.52
C ALA A 76 19.47 -6.26 -7.32
N SER A 77 20.62 -6.92 -7.54
CA SER A 77 21.59 -7.22 -6.48
C SER A 77 22.28 -5.98 -5.88
N LEU A 78 22.36 -4.91 -6.67
CA LEU A 78 23.01 -3.64 -6.33
C LEU A 78 22.05 -2.59 -5.76
N ILE A 79 20.74 -2.82 -5.81
CA ILE A 79 19.76 -1.94 -5.18
C ILE A 79 19.96 -1.96 -3.66
N ASP A 80 19.97 -0.77 -3.05
CA ASP A 80 19.91 -0.61 -1.60
C ASP A 80 18.45 -0.44 -1.15
N THR A 81 17.76 0.53 -1.74
CA THR A 81 16.37 0.85 -1.40
C THR A 81 15.50 1.13 -2.62
N VAL A 82 14.22 0.76 -2.53
CA VAL A 82 13.18 1.14 -3.50
C VAL A 82 12.11 1.95 -2.78
N ASN A 83 11.83 3.16 -3.25
CA ASN A 83 10.71 3.96 -2.79
C ASN A 83 9.49 3.67 -3.66
N VAL A 84 8.40 3.27 -3.02
CA VAL A 84 7.14 2.93 -3.67
C VAL A 84 6.04 3.81 -3.10
N ASN A 85 5.22 4.36 -3.99
CA ASN A 85 3.95 4.97 -3.63
C ASN A 85 2.86 3.93 -3.78
N LEU A 86 2.19 3.62 -2.69
CA LEU A 86 1.06 2.72 -2.63
C LEU A 86 -0.21 3.57 -2.59
N THR A 87 -1.13 3.36 -3.52
CA THR A 87 -2.41 4.07 -3.55
C THR A 87 -3.53 3.13 -3.15
N LEU A 88 -4.18 3.45 -2.04
CA LEU A 88 -5.39 2.80 -1.55
C LEU A 88 -6.61 3.67 -1.88
N ASN A 89 -7.76 3.04 -2.07
CA ASN A 89 -9.05 3.68 -2.24
C ASN A 89 -9.98 3.18 -1.15
N ALA A 90 -10.34 4.07 -0.24
CA ALA A 90 -11.33 3.81 0.78
C ALA A 90 -12.70 4.28 0.28
N THR A 91 -13.69 3.41 0.29
CA THR A 91 -15.05 3.72 -0.15
C THR A 91 -16.03 3.56 1.00
N ASN A 92 -16.88 4.56 1.21
CA ASN A 92 -17.97 4.49 2.17
C ASN A 92 -19.25 3.99 1.48
N GLY A 93 -19.51 2.69 1.57
CA GLY A 93 -20.77 2.08 1.08
C GLY A 93 -21.98 2.35 1.98
N GLY A 94 -21.78 3.05 3.10
CA GLY A 94 -22.79 3.30 4.12
C GLY A 94 -23.62 4.54 3.85
N PHE A 95 -24.50 4.84 4.79
CA PHE A 95 -25.46 5.94 4.71
C PHE A 95 -25.17 7.06 5.70
N VAL A 96 -24.18 6.90 6.58
CA VAL A 96 -23.64 7.99 7.40
C VAL A 96 -22.19 8.32 7.00
N PRO A 97 -21.75 9.58 7.15
CA PRO A 97 -20.36 9.93 6.94
C PRO A 97 -19.43 9.18 7.91
N LEU A 98 -18.26 8.78 7.42
CA LEU A 98 -17.27 8.03 8.20
C LEU A 98 -16.01 8.84 8.44
N TRP A 99 -15.42 8.62 9.61
CA TRP A 99 -14.08 9.10 9.96
C TRP A 99 -13.15 7.90 10.02
N LEU A 100 -12.24 7.81 9.06
CA LEU A 100 -11.14 6.87 9.10
C LEU A 100 -10.02 7.48 9.91
N GLY A 101 -9.62 6.81 10.98
CA GLY A 101 -8.45 7.21 11.74
C GLY A 101 -7.15 6.79 11.06
N ASN A 102 -6.11 6.74 11.86
CA ASN A 102 -4.85 6.14 11.46
C ASN A 102 -5.03 4.67 11.06
N PHE A 103 -4.11 4.17 10.26
CA PHE A 103 -4.04 2.75 9.98
C PHE A 103 -2.59 2.29 9.95
N ASP A 104 -2.40 1.06 10.39
CA ASP A 104 -1.13 0.36 10.38
C ASP A 104 -1.17 -0.72 9.30
N TYR A 105 -0.02 -1.00 8.69
CA TYR A 105 0.09 -2.01 7.66
C TYR A 105 1.46 -2.69 7.65
N ASP A 106 1.45 -3.95 7.26
CA ASP A 106 2.60 -4.78 6.92
C ASP A 106 2.71 -4.87 5.39
N LEU A 107 3.94 -4.79 4.91
CA LEU A 107 4.28 -4.91 3.50
C LEU A 107 5.01 -6.24 3.27
N TYR A 108 4.61 -6.92 2.20
CA TYR A 108 5.25 -8.13 1.72
C TYR A 108 5.63 -7.97 0.26
N ILE A 109 6.83 -8.45 -0.10
CA ILE A 109 7.35 -8.48 -1.46
C ILE A 109 7.62 -9.93 -1.85
N ASN A 110 6.97 -10.39 -2.92
CA ASN A 110 6.97 -11.79 -3.36
C ASN A 110 6.74 -12.77 -2.20
N ASN A 111 5.77 -12.46 -1.34
CA ASN A 111 5.38 -13.21 -0.12
C ASN A 111 6.36 -13.15 1.06
N TYR A 112 7.45 -12.37 0.98
CA TYR A 112 8.36 -12.16 2.10
C TYR A 112 8.09 -10.82 2.78
N TYR A 113 8.11 -10.80 4.11
CA TYR A 113 7.94 -9.58 4.88
C TYR A 113 9.04 -8.58 4.54
N ALA A 114 8.63 -7.37 4.16
CA ALA A 114 9.50 -6.30 3.69
C ALA A 114 9.53 -5.08 4.62
N GLY A 115 8.69 -5.08 5.65
CA GLY A 115 8.58 -4.01 6.64
C GLY A 115 7.13 -3.67 6.95
N ASN A 116 6.95 -2.65 7.78
CA ASN A 116 5.66 -2.13 8.16
C ASN A 116 5.67 -0.60 8.13
N GLY A 117 4.49 -0.01 8.22
CA GLY A 117 4.31 1.43 8.31
C GLY A 117 2.97 1.81 8.89
N SER A 118 2.79 3.10 9.09
CA SER A 118 1.52 3.68 9.52
C SER A 118 1.24 4.95 8.73
N HIS A 119 -0.05 5.22 8.55
CA HIS A 119 -0.50 6.49 7.98
C HIS A 119 -1.08 7.36 9.09
N PRO A 120 -0.37 8.43 9.51
CA PRO A 120 -0.89 9.39 10.47
C PRO A 120 -1.83 10.34 9.74
N GLY A 121 -3.14 10.11 9.87
CA GLY A 121 -4.13 10.97 9.25
C GLY A 121 -5.54 10.54 9.58
N SER A 122 -6.45 11.50 9.63
CA SER A 122 -7.89 11.23 9.67
C SER A 122 -8.51 11.62 8.34
N ILE A 123 -9.28 10.73 7.74
CA ILE A 123 -9.95 10.97 6.47
C ILE A 123 -11.45 10.92 6.68
N PHE A 124 -12.13 11.97 6.23
CA PHE A 124 -13.58 12.04 6.28
C PHE A 124 -14.16 11.63 4.92
N ILE A 125 -15.05 10.64 4.92
CA ILE A 125 -15.65 10.09 3.69
C ILE A 125 -17.17 10.16 3.78
N GLN A 126 -17.77 10.93 2.88
CA GLN A 126 -19.22 11.06 2.76
C GLN A 126 -19.89 9.74 2.31
N PRO A 127 -21.18 9.53 2.60
CA PRO A 127 -21.94 8.40 2.09
C PRO A 127 -21.83 8.26 0.56
N GLY A 128 -21.51 7.07 0.08
CA GLY A 128 -21.35 6.76 -1.34
C GLY A 128 -20.09 7.37 -2.00
N ALA A 129 -19.23 8.04 -1.24
CA ALA A 129 -17.99 8.63 -1.76
C ALA A 129 -16.78 7.71 -1.54
N SER A 130 -15.71 8.01 -2.27
CA SER A 130 -14.41 7.39 -2.10
C SER A 130 -13.32 8.42 -1.86
N ALA A 131 -12.27 8.02 -1.13
CA ALA A 131 -11.08 8.81 -0.90
C ALA A 131 -9.83 8.01 -1.27
N LEU A 132 -8.92 8.64 -2.01
CA LEU A 132 -7.61 8.08 -2.32
C LEU A 132 -6.62 8.40 -1.21
N ILE A 133 -5.87 7.38 -0.80
CA ILE A 133 -4.83 7.46 0.22
C ILE A 133 -3.52 7.03 -0.43
N THR A 134 -2.54 7.92 -0.44
CA THR A 134 -1.20 7.60 -0.95
C THR A 134 -0.25 7.41 0.22
N ILE A 135 0.46 6.29 0.23
CA ILE A 135 1.44 5.94 1.24
C ILE A 135 2.79 5.83 0.56
N ASN A 136 3.78 6.54 1.08
CA ASN A 136 5.15 6.45 0.59
C ASN A 136 5.91 5.47 1.48
N GLN A 137 6.37 4.36 0.91
CA GLN A 137 7.12 3.33 1.63
C GLN A 137 8.51 3.18 1.03
N THR A 138 9.53 3.23 1.89
CA THR A 138 10.89 2.83 1.51
C THR A 138 11.10 1.36 1.85
N ILE A 139 11.40 0.57 0.83
CA ILE A 139 11.72 -0.85 0.93
C ILE A 139 13.23 -0.99 0.94
N LYS A 140 13.80 -1.57 1.99
CA LYS A 140 15.24 -1.92 2.03
C LYS A 140 15.42 -3.30 1.44
N VAL A 141 16.20 -3.40 0.36
CA VAL A 141 16.44 -4.67 -0.34
C VAL A 141 17.26 -5.63 0.53
N SER A 142 18.11 -5.11 1.42
CA SER A 142 18.83 -5.90 2.42
C SER A 142 17.91 -6.65 3.40
N GLY A 143 16.64 -6.24 3.54
CA GLY A 143 15.64 -6.96 4.33
C GLY A 143 14.92 -8.07 3.54
N LEU A 144 15.13 -8.17 2.23
CA LEU A 144 14.54 -9.20 1.39
C LEU A 144 15.44 -10.43 1.30
N THR A 145 14.84 -11.58 1.00
CA THR A 145 15.63 -12.81 0.78
C THR A 145 16.31 -12.79 -0.59
N ASN A 146 17.44 -13.49 -0.73
CA ASN A 146 18.11 -13.63 -2.03
C ASN A 146 17.16 -14.21 -3.09
N ALA A 147 16.30 -15.16 -2.71
CA ALA A 147 15.29 -15.72 -3.62
C ALA A 147 14.29 -14.66 -4.12
N THR A 148 13.93 -13.69 -3.27
CA THR A 148 13.10 -12.54 -3.66
C THR A 148 13.82 -11.66 -4.68
N ILE A 149 15.08 -11.36 -4.41
CA ILE A 149 15.93 -10.52 -5.27
C ILE A 149 16.14 -11.20 -6.63
N ASP A 150 16.40 -12.49 -6.64
CA ASP A 150 16.60 -13.28 -7.86
C ASP A 150 15.29 -13.41 -8.67
N ALA A 151 14.15 -13.60 -8.01
CA ALA A 151 12.84 -13.63 -8.69
C ALA A 151 12.55 -12.29 -9.39
N ILE A 152 12.85 -11.17 -8.73
CA ILE A 152 12.74 -9.83 -9.32
C ILE A 152 13.75 -9.67 -10.46
N GLY A 153 15.01 -10.09 -10.26
CA GLY A 153 16.08 -9.99 -11.24
C GLY A 153 15.88 -10.86 -12.49
N ASN A 154 15.13 -11.95 -12.39
CA ASN A 154 14.87 -12.85 -13.52
C ASN A 154 13.57 -12.53 -14.26
N SER A 155 12.52 -12.13 -13.55
CA SER A 155 11.20 -11.85 -14.17
C SER A 155 10.96 -10.37 -14.45
N GLY A 156 11.62 -9.48 -13.71
CA GLY A 156 11.31 -8.05 -13.65
C GLY A 156 9.98 -7.75 -12.96
N LEU A 157 9.33 -8.74 -12.35
CA LEU A 157 8.05 -8.58 -11.68
C LEU A 157 8.25 -8.51 -10.16
N MET A 158 7.54 -7.59 -9.53
CA MET A 158 7.48 -7.46 -8.08
C MET A 158 6.02 -7.58 -7.63
N VAL A 159 5.73 -8.61 -6.85
CA VAL A 159 4.42 -8.81 -6.23
C VAL A 159 4.43 -8.12 -4.87
N ILE A 160 3.62 -7.08 -4.73
CA ILE A 160 3.46 -6.29 -3.51
C ILE A 160 2.16 -6.67 -2.85
N ARG A 161 2.23 -7.15 -1.62
CA ARG A 161 1.06 -7.40 -0.78
C ARG A 161 1.09 -6.49 0.44
N VAL A 162 -0.01 -5.79 0.68
CA VAL A 162 -0.22 -4.90 1.82
C VAL A 162 -1.33 -5.49 2.68
N GLU A 163 -1.04 -5.73 3.94
CA GLU A 163 -2.00 -6.21 4.94
C GLU A 163 -2.06 -5.21 6.07
N GLY A 164 -3.24 -4.76 6.48
CA GLY A 164 -3.32 -3.72 7.49
C GLY A 164 -4.67 -3.65 8.18
N ARG A 165 -4.79 -2.67 9.08
CA ARG A 165 -6.01 -2.40 9.84
C ARG A 165 -6.24 -0.90 9.92
N VAL A 166 -7.43 -0.46 9.53
CA VAL A 166 -7.87 0.91 9.79
C VAL A 166 -8.52 1.00 11.14
N HIS A 167 -8.04 1.93 11.96
CA HIS A 167 -8.62 2.24 13.25
C HIS A 167 -9.78 3.23 13.05
N ALA A 168 -11.00 2.70 13.06
CA ALA A 168 -12.21 3.50 13.18
C ALA A 168 -12.61 3.58 14.67
N ALA A 169 -13.30 4.65 15.05
CA ALA A 169 -13.57 5.02 16.46
C ALA A 169 -14.00 3.87 17.41
N PHE A 170 -14.66 2.83 16.89
CA PHE A 170 -15.15 1.70 17.68
C PHE A 170 -14.79 0.32 17.08
N LEU A 171 -14.03 0.27 15.98
CA LEU A 171 -13.77 -0.95 15.24
C LEU A 171 -12.46 -0.88 14.44
N ASP A 172 -11.71 -1.97 14.43
CA ASP A 172 -10.60 -2.15 13.49
C ASP A 172 -11.12 -2.85 12.22
N ILE A 173 -10.87 -2.23 11.07
CA ILE A 173 -11.29 -2.76 9.77
C ILE A 173 -10.05 -3.34 9.08
N PRO A 174 -9.90 -4.68 9.03
CA PRO A 174 -8.78 -5.30 8.36
C PRO A 174 -8.90 -5.14 6.85
N PHE A 175 -7.76 -4.98 6.18
CA PHE A 175 -7.67 -5.02 4.73
C PHE A 175 -6.45 -5.84 4.30
N SER A 176 -6.56 -6.52 3.17
CA SER A 176 -5.44 -7.20 2.52
C SER A 176 -5.59 -7.04 1.02
N ASN A 177 -4.52 -6.61 0.37
CA ASN A 177 -4.51 -6.40 -1.06
C ASN A 177 -3.16 -6.82 -1.64
N THR A 178 -3.18 -7.40 -2.84
CA THR A 178 -1.98 -7.81 -3.57
C THR A 178 -2.00 -7.21 -4.97
N GLN A 179 -0.86 -6.72 -5.44
CA GLN A 179 -0.65 -6.26 -6.80
C GLN A 179 0.68 -6.74 -7.36
N THR A 180 0.76 -6.84 -8.68
CA THR A 180 2.02 -7.12 -9.38
C THR A 180 2.40 -5.90 -10.19
N ILE A 181 3.64 -5.44 -10.05
CA ILE A 181 4.20 -4.36 -10.86
C ILE A 181 5.38 -4.87 -11.68
N ASP A 182 5.48 -4.40 -12.93
CA ASP A 182 6.70 -4.56 -13.72
C ASP A 182 7.67 -3.43 -13.37
N ILE A 183 8.89 -3.80 -12.99
CA ILE A 183 9.91 -2.86 -12.55
C ILE A 183 11.00 -2.60 -13.59
N LYS A 184 10.93 -3.25 -14.77
CA LYS A 184 11.99 -3.20 -15.79
C LYS A 184 12.29 -1.77 -16.24
N GLU A 185 11.25 -1.00 -16.54
CA GLU A 185 11.40 0.39 -17.00
C GLU A 185 11.98 1.27 -15.90
N ALA A 186 11.39 1.23 -14.69
CA ALA A 186 11.89 1.99 -13.55
C ALA A 186 13.34 1.65 -13.20
N LEU A 187 13.72 0.36 -13.29
CA LEU A 187 15.08 -0.11 -13.06
C LEU A 187 16.02 0.38 -14.15
N ARG A 188 15.61 0.31 -15.43
CA ARG A 188 16.39 0.81 -16.55
C ARG A 188 16.64 2.31 -16.43
N ASP A 189 15.60 3.09 -16.13
CA ASP A 189 15.71 4.53 -15.95
C ASP A 189 16.63 4.88 -14.79
N ALA A 190 16.51 4.15 -13.67
CA ALA A 190 17.41 4.31 -12.54
C ALA A 190 18.86 3.99 -12.92
N VAL A 191 19.13 2.91 -13.65
CA VAL A 191 20.48 2.58 -14.12
C VAL A 191 20.99 3.65 -15.10
N ASN A 192 20.20 4.07 -16.09
CA ASN A 192 20.57 5.13 -17.03
C ASN A 192 20.91 6.44 -16.31
N SER A 193 20.17 6.80 -15.26
CA SER A 193 20.42 8.00 -14.47
C SER A 193 21.77 7.99 -13.73
N LEU A 194 22.42 6.82 -13.57
CA LEU A 194 23.78 6.73 -13.05
C LEU A 194 24.84 7.15 -14.09
N PHE A 195 24.49 7.11 -15.38
CA PHE A 195 25.43 7.32 -16.48
C PHE A 195 25.24 8.65 -17.23
N GLY A 196 24.09 9.31 -17.07
CA GLY A 196 23.77 10.60 -17.72
C GLY A 196 22.85 10.43 -18.92
#